data_AF-A0A2M7MTL1-F1
#
_entry.id   AF-A0A2M7MTL1-F1
#
_cell.length_a   1.000
_cell.length_b   1.000
_cell.length_c   1.000
_cell.angle_alpha   90.00
_cell.angle_beta   90.00
_cell.angle_gamma   90.00
#
_symmetry.space_group_name_H-M   'P 1'
#
loop_
_entity.id
_entity.type
_entity.pdbx_description
1 polymer ?
#
loop_
_entity_poly.entity_id
_entity_poly.type
_entity_poly.pdbx_seq_one_letter_code
_entity_poly.pdbx_strand_id
1 'polypeptide(L)'
;MDWLTHPWPWYVAGPLIGSMVPMMLFIGNRSFGISSNLRHLCAITQPPTVDVKFFRYNWREHTWSLVFVIGTALGGYLAGVVFANPVPVELSQAAQSMLTSWGFTQPGLDLVPEELFHTSVHNFTFLFACGVLVGFGTRYAGGCTSGHAITGLSTLQLASLYAVLGIFGGGLAASWLLVPRMLQ
;
A
#
# COMPACT_ATOMS: atom_id res chain seq x y z
N MET A 1 -15.94 -17.63 -16.07
CA MET A 1 -15.49 -16.25 -15.76
C MET A 1 -15.58 -15.97 -14.27
N ASP A 2 -16.54 -16.58 -13.57
CA ASP A 2 -16.78 -16.45 -12.12
C ASP A 2 -15.54 -16.69 -11.23
N TRP A 3 -14.62 -17.56 -11.65
CA TRP A 3 -13.35 -17.79 -10.95
C TRP A 3 -12.45 -16.54 -10.83
N LEU A 4 -12.51 -15.63 -11.81
CA LEU A 4 -11.69 -14.41 -11.81
C LEU A 4 -12.30 -13.29 -10.95
N THR A 5 -13.61 -13.33 -10.71
CA THR A 5 -14.35 -12.31 -9.95
C THR A 5 -14.48 -12.68 -8.47
N HIS A 6 -14.41 -13.96 -8.12
CA HIS A 6 -14.45 -14.39 -6.72
C HIS A 6 -13.11 -14.21 -5.99
N PRO A 7 -13.12 -13.95 -4.68
CA PRO A 7 -11.90 -13.80 -3.90
C PRO A 7 -11.11 -15.12 -3.89
N TRP A 8 -9.82 -15.03 -4.19
CA TRP A 8 -8.96 -16.21 -4.18
C TRP A 8 -8.59 -16.58 -2.75
N PRO A 9 -8.61 -17.88 -2.41
CA PRO A 9 -8.18 -18.32 -1.10
C PRO A 9 -6.75 -17.87 -0.80
N TRP A 10 -6.47 -17.56 0.47
CA TRP A 10 -5.15 -17.07 0.91
C TRP A 10 -4.01 -18.04 0.57
N TYR A 11 -4.28 -19.35 0.54
CA TYR A 11 -3.30 -20.38 0.18
C TYR A 11 -2.98 -20.43 -1.33
N VAL A 12 -3.76 -19.75 -2.18
CA VAL A 12 -3.45 -19.54 -3.59
C VAL A 12 -2.79 -18.19 -3.79
N ALA A 13 -3.42 -17.12 -3.28
CA ALA A 13 -2.92 -15.75 -3.43
C ALA A 13 -1.55 -15.54 -2.75
N GLY A 14 -1.36 -16.11 -1.56
CA GLY A 14 -0.12 -15.99 -0.78
C GLY A 14 1.10 -16.55 -1.52
N PRO A 15 1.11 -17.83 -1.93
CA PRO A 15 2.19 -18.39 -2.73
C PRO A 15 2.42 -17.65 -4.06
N LEU A 16 1.37 -17.17 -4.72
CA LEU A 16 1.53 -16.39 -5.96
C LEU A 16 2.24 -15.06 -5.72
N ILE A 17 1.83 -14.28 -4.72
CA ILE A 17 2.51 -13.04 -4.33
C ILE A 17 3.95 -13.34 -3.89
N GLY A 18 4.14 -14.38 -3.07
CA GLY A 18 5.47 -14.83 -2.63
C GLY A 18 6.37 -15.24 -3.80
N SER A 19 5.82 -15.89 -4.83
CA SER A 19 6.54 -16.30 -6.03
C SER A 19 7.01 -15.14 -6.90
N MET A 20 6.41 -13.94 -6.77
CA MET A 20 6.91 -12.74 -7.45
C MET A 20 8.34 -12.41 -7.04
N VAL A 21 8.73 -12.70 -5.80
CA VAL A 21 10.09 -12.43 -5.29
C VAL A 21 11.16 -13.25 -6.03
N PRO A 22 11.13 -14.60 -6.04
CA PRO A 22 12.11 -15.38 -6.80
C PRO A 22 12.00 -15.13 -8.31
N MET A 23 10.79 -14.90 -8.84
CA MET A 23 10.61 -14.58 -10.25
C MET A 23 11.32 -13.27 -10.63
N MET A 24 11.21 -12.22 -9.80
CA MET A 24 11.92 -10.96 -10.01
C MET A 24 13.43 -11.09 -9.83
N LEU A 25 13.89 -11.87 -8.85
CA LEU A 25 15.31 -12.15 -8.66
C LEU A 25 15.89 -12.89 -9.88
N PHE A 26 15.16 -13.85 -10.44
CA PHE A 26 15.58 -14.63 -11.61
C PHE A 26 15.58 -13.81 -12.91
N ILE A 27 14.53 -13.01 -13.15
CA ILE A 27 14.38 -12.26 -14.41
C ILE A 27 15.28 -11.01 -14.46
N GLY A 28 15.52 -10.35 -13.31
CA GLY A 28 16.16 -9.04 -13.32
C GLY A 28 17.22 -8.79 -12.26
N ASN A 29 17.42 -9.70 -11.30
CA ASN A 29 18.21 -9.46 -10.09
C ASN A 29 17.89 -8.09 -9.43
N ARG A 30 16.61 -7.68 -9.49
CA ARG A 30 16.13 -6.41 -8.96
C ARG A 30 15.25 -6.66 -7.74
N SER A 31 15.33 -5.77 -6.76
CA SER A 31 14.50 -5.82 -5.56
C SER A 31 13.09 -5.26 -5.82
N PHE A 32 12.09 -5.85 -5.15
CA PHE A 32 10.70 -5.41 -5.20
C PHE A 32 10.48 -4.29 -4.16
N GLY A 33 10.05 -3.10 -4.60
CA GLY A 33 9.81 -1.96 -3.73
C GLY A 33 9.14 -0.76 -4.41
N ILE A 34 8.07 -0.24 -3.80
CA ILE A 34 7.27 0.87 -4.37
C ILE A 34 7.82 2.25 -3.97
N SER A 35 8.41 2.37 -2.79
CA SER A 35 8.77 3.67 -2.19
C SER A 35 9.89 4.43 -2.90
N SER A 36 10.76 3.74 -3.62
CA SER A 36 11.73 4.37 -4.53
C SER A 36 11.05 5.16 -5.66
N ASN A 37 9.87 4.74 -6.12
CA ASN A 37 9.13 5.37 -7.21
C ASN A 37 8.60 6.75 -6.90
N LEU A 38 8.16 6.98 -5.67
CA LEU A 38 7.76 8.32 -5.24
C LEU A 38 8.95 9.29 -5.30
N ARG A 39 10.16 8.82 -4.96
CA ARG A 39 11.40 9.61 -5.12
C ARG A 39 11.75 9.85 -6.58
N HIS A 40 11.59 8.84 -7.45
CA HIS A 40 11.80 8.99 -8.88
C HIS A 40 10.87 10.04 -9.48
N LEU A 41 9.58 10.01 -9.11
CA LEU A 41 8.60 10.99 -9.55
C LEU A 41 9.01 12.40 -9.12
N CYS A 42 9.34 12.60 -7.83
CA CYS A 42 9.80 13.90 -7.34
C CYS A 42 11.06 14.41 -8.05
N ALA A 43 12.00 13.52 -8.38
CA ALA A 43 13.22 13.89 -9.12
C ALA A 43 12.94 14.25 -10.59
N ILE A 44 11.90 13.66 -11.21
CA ILE A 44 11.49 13.96 -12.59
C ILE A 44 10.70 15.27 -12.65
N THR A 45 9.81 15.52 -11.69
CA THR A 45 8.93 16.70 -11.67
C THR A 45 9.55 17.92 -10.99
N GLN A 46 10.82 17.85 -10.58
CA GLN A 46 11.50 18.93 -9.88
C GLN A 46 11.61 20.18 -10.78
N PRO A 47 11.16 21.36 -10.31
CA PRO A 47 11.35 22.61 -11.04
C PRO A 47 12.84 22.93 -11.23
N PRO A 48 13.27 23.48 -12.38
CA PRO A 48 14.68 23.83 -12.62
C PRO A 48 15.26 24.84 -11.61
N THR A 49 14.38 25.59 -10.93
CA THR A 49 14.72 26.65 -9.97
C THR A 49 15.01 26.14 -8.56
N VAL A 50 14.62 24.90 -8.23
CA VAL A 50 14.81 24.30 -6.91
C VAL A 50 15.80 23.16 -7.06
N ASP A 51 17.01 23.30 -6.53
CA ASP A 51 18.05 22.26 -6.60
C ASP A 51 18.25 21.58 -5.24
N VAL A 52 17.74 20.36 -5.09
CA VAL A 52 17.90 19.55 -3.88
C VAL A 52 18.84 18.39 -4.17
N LYS A 53 19.99 18.34 -3.46
CA LYS A 53 21.00 17.27 -3.61
C LYS A 53 20.42 15.86 -3.49
N PHE A 54 19.36 15.68 -2.70
CA PHE A 54 18.68 14.40 -2.50
C PHE A 54 18.06 13.82 -3.79
N PHE A 55 17.64 14.67 -4.72
CA PHE A 55 17.01 14.25 -5.98
C PHE A 55 18.00 14.17 -7.15
N ARG A 56 19.27 14.55 -6.93
CA ARG A 56 20.35 14.40 -7.92
C ARG A 56 20.85 12.96 -7.97
N TYR A 57 20.14 12.10 -8.71
CA TYR A 57 20.59 10.74 -9.00
C TYR A 57 20.02 10.24 -10.34
N ASN A 58 20.64 9.20 -10.89
CA ASN A 58 20.23 8.63 -12.17
C ASN A 58 18.98 7.75 -12.03
N TRP A 59 17.79 8.36 -12.11
CA TRP A 59 16.52 7.63 -12.03
C TRP A 59 16.35 6.58 -13.14
N ARG A 60 17.03 6.75 -14.29
CA ARG A 60 16.94 5.82 -15.43
C ARG A 60 17.45 4.42 -15.11
N GLU A 61 18.36 4.29 -14.14
CA GLU A 61 18.86 2.99 -13.65
C GLU A 61 17.76 2.16 -12.96
N HIS A 62 16.65 2.81 -12.62
CA HIS A 62 15.50 2.22 -11.91
C HIS A 62 14.21 2.27 -12.75
N THR A 63 14.33 2.41 -14.08
CA THR A 63 13.16 2.46 -14.99
C THR A 63 12.21 1.27 -14.79
N TRP A 64 12.74 0.10 -14.40
CA TRP A 64 11.91 -1.06 -14.09
C TRP A 64 10.90 -0.82 -12.97
N SER A 65 11.30 -0.07 -11.95
CA SER A 65 10.46 0.27 -10.81
C SER A 65 9.26 1.16 -11.23
N LEU A 66 9.42 2.00 -12.26
CA LEU A 66 8.34 2.82 -12.82
C LEU A 66 7.34 1.98 -13.62
N VAL A 67 7.82 1.08 -14.47
CA VAL A 67 6.94 0.14 -15.21
C VAL A 67 6.14 -0.71 -14.23
N PHE A 68 6.76 -1.13 -13.13
CA PHE A 68 6.09 -1.87 -12.06
C PHE A 68 4.95 -1.07 -11.41
N VAL A 69 5.12 0.22 -11.13
CA VAL A 69 4.04 1.06 -10.57
C VAL A 69 2.88 1.18 -11.54
N ILE A 70 3.16 1.42 -12.83
CA ILE A 70 2.13 1.50 -13.87
C ILE A 70 1.39 0.16 -13.97
N GLY A 71 2.12 -0.95 -14.00
CA GLY A 71 1.53 -2.29 -14.02
C GLY A 71 0.68 -2.59 -12.79
N THR A 72 1.12 -2.15 -11.61
CA THR A 72 0.36 -2.31 -10.35
C THR A 72 -0.93 -1.49 -10.38
N ALA A 73 -0.87 -0.24 -10.86
CA ALA A 73 -2.05 0.60 -11.01
C ALA A 73 -3.05 0.02 -12.03
N LEU A 74 -2.56 -0.45 -13.17
CA LEU A 74 -3.39 -1.11 -14.19
C LEU A 74 -3.99 -2.41 -13.66
N GLY A 75 -3.20 -3.23 -12.97
CA GLY A 75 -3.67 -4.48 -12.35
C GLY A 75 -4.74 -4.22 -11.30
N GLY A 76 -4.57 -3.19 -10.47
CA GLY A 76 -5.57 -2.74 -9.50
C GLY A 76 -6.85 -2.25 -10.16
N TYR A 77 -6.76 -1.50 -11.26
CA TYR A 77 -7.93 -1.09 -12.04
C TYR A 77 -8.68 -2.27 -12.64
N LEU A 78 -7.95 -3.21 -13.27
CA LEU A 78 -8.56 -4.41 -13.84
C LEU A 78 -9.24 -5.25 -12.75
N ALA A 79 -8.58 -5.47 -11.60
CA ALA A 79 -9.14 -6.23 -10.49
C ALA A 79 -10.34 -5.52 -9.83
N GLY A 80 -10.26 -4.20 -9.64
CA GLY A 80 -11.27 -3.42 -8.92
C GLY A 80 -12.48 -2.98 -9.75
N VAL A 81 -12.35 -2.94 -11.08
CA VAL A 81 -13.42 -2.45 -11.97
C VAL A 81 -13.87 -3.52 -12.96
N VAL A 82 -12.95 -4.18 -13.65
CA VAL A 82 -13.30 -5.17 -14.70
C VAL A 82 -13.65 -6.53 -14.10
N PHE A 83 -12.91 -6.94 -13.07
CA PHE A 83 -13.11 -8.21 -12.36
C PHE A 83 -13.61 -7.99 -10.92
N ALA A 84 -14.30 -6.87 -10.68
CA ALA A 84 -14.83 -6.53 -9.37
C ALA A 84 -15.70 -7.67 -8.83
N ASN A 85 -15.49 -8.04 -7.56
CA ASN A 85 -16.28 -9.08 -6.93
C ASN A 85 -17.73 -8.60 -6.80
N PRO A 86 -18.71 -9.33 -7.36
CA PRO A 86 -20.12 -8.95 -7.27
C PRO A 86 -20.72 -9.19 -5.87
N VAL A 87 -20.01 -9.95 -5.02
CA VAL A 87 -20.46 -10.25 -3.65
C VAL A 87 -19.80 -9.27 -2.67
N PRO A 88 -20.57 -8.70 -1.70
CA PRO A 88 -20.03 -7.86 -0.64
C PRO A 88 -18.90 -8.54 0.14
N VAL A 89 -18.05 -7.73 0.76
CA VAL A 89 -16.94 -8.23 1.57
C VAL A 89 -17.49 -8.94 2.81
N GLU A 90 -17.15 -10.22 2.97
CA GLU A 90 -17.53 -11.00 4.15
C GLU A 90 -16.75 -10.53 5.38
N LEU A 91 -17.36 -9.64 6.15
CA LEU A 91 -16.82 -9.17 7.43
C LEU A 91 -17.39 -9.97 8.59
N SER A 92 -16.54 -10.29 9.57
CA SER A 92 -16.99 -10.92 10.81
C SER A 92 -17.94 -9.99 11.58
N GLN A 93 -18.81 -10.57 12.41
CA GLN A 93 -19.75 -9.78 13.23
C GLN A 93 -19.02 -8.76 14.13
N ALA A 94 -17.85 -9.15 14.67
CA ALA A 94 -17.01 -8.27 15.47
C ALA A 94 -16.48 -7.08 14.63
N ALA A 95 -16.01 -7.33 13.41
CA ALA A 95 -15.52 -6.28 12.52
C ALA A 95 -16.63 -5.31 12.12
N GLN A 96 -17.83 -5.81 11.79
CA GLN A 96 -18.98 -4.96 11.47
C GLN A 96 -19.33 -4.06 12.66
N SER A 97 -19.43 -4.63 13.87
CA SER A 97 -19.75 -3.85 15.08
C SER A 97 -18.71 -2.77 15.40
N MET A 98 -17.42 -3.07 15.20
CA MET A 98 -16.33 -2.12 15.37
C MET A 98 -16.40 -0.97 14.35
N LEU A 99 -16.61 -1.27 13.07
CA LEU A 99 -16.70 -0.25 12.02
C LEU A 99 -17.93 0.66 12.22
N THR A 100 -19.07 0.10 12.61
CA THR A 100 -20.25 0.90 12.96
C THR A 100 -19.98 1.80 14.18
N SER A 101 -19.19 1.36 15.16
CA SER A 101 -18.78 2.19 16.30
C SER A 101 -17.84 3.36 15.93
N TRP A 102 -17.22 3.30 14.75
CA TRP A 102 -16.39 4.37 14.19
C TRP A 102 -17.17 5.30 13.24
N GLY A 103 -18.49 5.11 13.12
CA GLY A 103 -19.35 5.97 12.29
C GLY A 103 -19.58 5.48 10.87
N PHE A 104 -19.09 4.30 10.47
CA PHE A 104 -19.38 3.73 9.16
C PHE A 104 -20.79 3.15 9.10
N THR A 105 -21.56 3.57 8.09
CA THR A 105 -22.99 3.24 7.99
C THR A 105 -23.24 1.86 7.38
N GLN A 106 -22.42 1.47 6.40
CA GLN A 106 -22.57 0.21 5.65
C GLN A 106 -21.23 -0.53 5.48
N PRO A 107 -20.66 -1.08 6.57
CA PRO A 107 -19.39 -1.79 6.49
C PRO A 107 -19.49 -3.04 5.61
N GLY A 108 -18.65 -3.11 4.58
CA GLY A 108 -18.50 -4.29 3.72
C GLY A 108 -19.31 -4.29 2.42
N LEU A 109 -20.15 -3.28 2.18
CA LEU A 109 -20.84 -3.12 0.90
C LEU A 109 -19.83 -2.79 -0.22
N ASP A 110 -18.99 -1.78 0.04
CA ASP A 110 -17.90 -1.38 -0.82
C ASP A 110 -16.54 -1.73 -0.21
N LEU A 111 -15.55 -1.97 -1.07
CA LEU A 111 -14.17 -2.24 -0.66
C LEU A 111 -13.54 -1.02 0.05
N VAL A 112 -13.97 0.17 -0.33
CA VAL A 112 -13.47 1.45 0.18
C VAL A 112 -14.66 2.26 0.65
N PRO A 113 -14.69 2.73 1.91
CA PRO A 113 -15.84 3.46 2.43
C PRO A 113 -15.93 4.85 1.81
N GLU A 114 -17.10 5.18 1.26
CA GLU A 114 -17.35 6.48 0.62
C GLU A 114 -17.20 7.64 1.61
N GLU A 115 -17.48 7.41 2.89
CA GLU A 115 -17.44 8.44 3.93
C GLU A 115 -16.04 9.06 4.10
N LEU A 116 -14.97 8.29 3.84
CA LEU A 116 -13.58 8.78 3.88
C LEU A 116 -13.19 9.56 2.62
N PHE A 117 -13.78 9.23 1.47
CA PHE A 117 -13.39 9.78 0.17
C PHE A 117 -14.31 10.90 -0.31
N HIS A 118 -15.39 11.18 0.42
CA HIS A 118 -16.21 12.35 0.17
C HIS A 118 -15.36 13.63 0.24
N THR A 119 -15.59 14.54 -0.71
CA THR A 119 -14.81 15.77 -0.83
C THR A 119 -15.16 16.73 0.30
N SER A 120 -14.43 16.59 1.40
CA SER A 120 -14.48 17.46 2.57
C SER A 120 -13.08 17.94 2.90
N VAL A 121 -12.95 19.19 3.35
CA VAL A 121 -11.67 19.74 3.79
C VAL A 121 -11.06 18.88 4.89
N HIS A 122 -11.88 18.39 5.83
CA HIS A 122 -11.45 17.51 6.91
C HIS A 122 -10.89 16.18 6.38
N ASN A 123 -11.61 15.51 5.48
CA ASN A 123 -11.19 14.23 4.91
C ASN A 123 -9.92 14.39 4.06
N PHE A 124 -9.84 15.48 3.28
CA PHE A 124 -8.67 15.78 2.48
C PHE A 124 -7.44 16.05 3.36
N THR A 125 -7.55 16.91 4.38
CA THR A 125 -6.42 17.20 5.28
C THR A 125 -6.01 15.97 6.06
N PHE A 126 -6.97 15.14 6.49
CA PHE A 126 -6.72 13.87 7.15
C PHE A 126 -5.94 12.89 6.27
N LEU A 127 -6.45 12.57 5.07
CA LEU A 127 -5.79 11.67 4.12
C LEU A 127 -4.42 12.20 3.71
N PHE A 128 -4.28 13.51 3.52
CA PHE A 128 -3.01 14.14 3.22
C PHE A 128 -2.01 13.98 4.38
N ALA A 129 -2.43 14.27 5.62
CA ALA A 129 -1.57 14.11 6.81
C ALA A 129 -1.14 12.65 7.00
N CYS A 130 -2.06 11.70 6.82
CA CYS A 130 -1.73 10.27 6.82
C CYS A 130 -0.71 9.91 5.73
N GLY A 131 -0.89 10.42 4.51
CA GLY A 131 0.06 10.22 3.41
C GLY A 131 1.45 10.77 3.73
N VAL A 132 1.54 11.96 4.33
CA VAL A 132 2.81 12.55 4.77
C VAL A 132 3.49 11.68 5.84
N LEU A 133 2.74 11.21 6.84
CA LEU A 133 3.28 10.33 7.89
C LEU A 133 3.77 9.00 7.33
N VAL A 134 3.00 8.37 6.42
CA VAL A 134 3.40 7.12 5.75
C VAL A 134 4.66 7.34 4.90
N GLY A 135 4.73 8.44 4.15
CA GLY A 135 5.90 8.80 3.35
C GLY A 135 7.15 9.03 4.20
N PHE A 136 7.01 9.79 5.29
CA PHE A 136 8.07 10.02 6.25
C PHE A 136 8.55 8.72 6.90
N GLY A 137 7.64 7.91 7.43
CA GLY A 137 7.94 6.64 8.10
C GLY A 137 8.61 5.64 7.15
N THR A 138 8.11 5.52 5.92
CA THR A 138 8.72 4.70 4.87
C THR A 138 10.16 5.13 4.57
N ARG A 139 10.43 6.44 4.55
CA ARG A 139 11.79 6.94 4.31
C ARG A 139 12.70 6.69 5.51
N TYR A 140 12.19 6.91 6.72
CA TYR A 140 12.89 6.70 7.98
C TYR A 140 13.29 5.23 8.15
N ALA A 141 12.39 4.29 7.84
CA ALA A 141 12.65 2.85 7.87
C ALA A 141 13.59 2.38 6.74
N GLY A 142 13.79 3.19 5.70
CA GLY A 142 14.58 2.81 4.53
C GLY A 142 13.83 1.93 3.52
N GLY A 143 12.51 1.76 3.68
CA GLY A 143 11.67 0.92 2.85
C GLY A 143 10.20 0.96 3.28
N CYS A 144 9.31 0.47 2.41
CA CYS A 144 7.88 0.30 2.71
C CYS A 144 7.57 -1.17 3.03
N THR A 145 6.30 -1.49 3.25
CA THR A 145 5.81 -2.87 3.45
C THR A 145 6.23 -3.81 2.33
N SER A 146 6.14 -3.42 1.06
CA SER A 146 6.60 -4.26 -0.06
C SER A 146 8.11 -4.55 0.01
N GLY A 147 8.92 -3.57 0.39
CA GLY A 147 10.37 -3.75 0.54
C GLY A 147 10.74 -4.64 1.72
N HIS A 148 10.22 -4.35 2.90
CA HIS A 148 10.59 -5.07 4.12
C HIS A 148 9.82 -6.38 4.31
N ALA A 149 8.50 -6.39 4.12
CA ALA A 149 7.67 -7.56 4.39
C ALA A 149 7.72 -8.61 3.28
N ILE A 150 7.69 -8.20 2.00
CA ILE A 150 7.73 -9.15 0.88
C ILE A 150 9.19 -9.51 0.58
N THR A 151 10.04 -8.56 0.17
CA THR A 151 11.43 -8.88 -0.21
C THR A 151 12.33 -9.17 0.99
N GLY A 152 12.29 -8.31 2.01
CA GLY A 152 13.23 -8.34 3.14
C GLY A 152 13.07 -9.55 4.03
N LEU A 153 11.84 -9.93 4.39
CA LEU A 153 11.58 -11.15 5.17
C LEU A 153 11.84 -12.42 4.35
N SER A 154 11.51 -12.43 3.05
CA SER A 154 11.86 -13.57 2.19
C SER A 154 13.37 -13.79 2.04
N THR A 155 14.18 -12.73 2.20
CA THR A 155 15.64 -12.81 2.23
C THR A 155 16.22 -12.84 3.65
N LEU A 156 15.38 -13.06 4.67
CA LEU A 156 15.75 -13.23 6.09
C LEU A 156 16.54 -12.05 6.70
N GLN A 157 16.26 -10.83 6.26
CA GLN A 157 16.92 -9.64 6.78
C GLN A 157 16.36 -9.24 8.16
N LEU A 158 17.21 -9.24 9.18
CA LEU A 158 16.84 -8.82 10.54
C LEU A 158 16.35 -7.37 10.61
N ALA A 159 16.98 -6.46 9.86
CA ALA A 159 16.52 -5.06 9.77
C ALA A 159 15.07 -4.98 9.26
N SER A 160 14.71 -5.83 8.30
CA SER A 160 13.35 -5.90 7.76
C SER A 160 12.37 -6.49 8.76
N LEU A 161 12.79 -7.45 9.60
CA LEU A 161 11.96 -7.94 10.70
C LEU A 161 11.58 -6.82 11.68
N TYR A 162 12.56 -6.03 12.14
CA TYR A 162 12.29 -4.90 13.03
C TYR A 162 11.39 -3.85 12.38
N ALA A 163 11.64 -3.52 11.10
CA ALA A 163 10.80 -2.60 10.36
C ALA A 163 9.34 -3.10 10.26
N VAL A 164 9.13 -4.39 9.98
CA VAL A 164 7.80 -4.99 9.89
C VAL A 164 7.09 -4.97 11.25
N LEU A 165 7.78 -5.33 12.34
CA LEU A 165 7.21 -5.23 13.68
C LEU A 165 6.77 -3.80 14.02
N GLY A 166 7.57 -2.80 13.65
CA GLY A 166 7.22 -1.39 13.82
C GLY A 166 6.02 -0.96 12.97
N ILE A 167 5.96 -1.38 11.71
CA ILE A 167 4.83 -1.06 10.81
C ILE A 167 3.52 -1.67 11.33
N PHE A 168 3.53 -2.96 11.69
CA PHE A 168 2.33 -3.63 12.21
C PHE A 168 1.94 -3.10 13.59
N GLY A 169 2.92 -2.92 14.48
CA GLY A 169 2.68 -2.34 15.81
C GLY A 169 2.11 -0.92 15.74
N GLY A 170 2.65 -0.09 14.85
CA GLY A 170 2.14 1.25 14.57
C GLY A 170 0.74 1.23 13.97
N GLY A 171 0.46 0.32 13.02
CA GLY A 171 -0.87 0.15 12.44
C GLY A 171 -1.92 -0.30 13.46
N LEU A 172 -1.57 -1.25 14.33
CA LEU A 172 -2.39 -1.67 15.46
C LEU A 172 -2.65 -0.48 16.39
N ALA A 173 -1.61 0.22 16.85
CA ALA A 173 -1.77 1.38 17.71
C ALA A 173 -2.65 2.46 17.07
N ALA A 174 -2.46 2.75 15.78
CA ALA A 174 -3.27 3.71 15.03
C ALA A 174 -4.74 3.27 14.95
N SER A 175 -5.00 1.99 14.68
CA SER A 175 -6.37 1.45 14.60
C SER A 175 -7.13 1.57 15.92
N TRP A 176 -6.44 1.46 17.07
CA TRP A 176 -7.09 1.55 18.38
C TRP A 176 -7.12 2.98 18.95
N LEU A 177 -6.16 3.83 18.58
CA LEU A 177 -6.00 5.15 19.18
C LEU A 177 -6.37 6.31 18.24
N LEU A 178 -5.97 6.25 16.97
CA LEU A 178 -6.14 7.35 16.04
C LEU A 178 -7.48 7.24 15.31
N VAL A 179 -7.75 6.10 14.69
CA VAL A 179 -8.95 5.88 13.86
C VAL A 179 -10.25 6.20 14.60
N PRO A 180 -10.51 5.70 15.82
CA PRO A 180 -11.77 5.97 16.52
C PRO A 180 -11.94 7.45 16.88
N ARG A 181 -10.84 8.15 17.20
CA ARG A 181 -10.87 9.57 17.60
C ARG A 181 -11.01 10.53 16.44
N MET A 182 -10.67 10.10 15.22
CA MET A 182 -10.67 10.95 14.04
C MET A 182 -11.89 10.75 13.16
N LEU A 183 -12.62 9.63 13.34
CA LEU A 183 -13.82 9.30 12.57
C LEU A 183 -15.13 9.49 13.35
N GLN A 184 -15.06 9.70 14.68
CA GLN A 184 -16.17 10.11 15.53
C GLN A 184 -16.30 11.64 15.56
#